data_AF-A0A937KEW8-F1
#
_entry.id   AF-A0A937KEW8-F1
#
_cell.length_a   1.000
_cell.length_b   1.000
_cell.length_c   1.000
_cell.angle_alpha   90.00
_cell.angle_beta   90.00
_cell.angle_gamma   90.00
#
_symmetry.space_group_name_H-M   'P 1'
#
loop_
_entity.id
_entity.type
_entity.pdbx_description
1 polymer ?
#
loop_
_entity_poly.entity_id
_entity_poly.type
_entity_poly.pdbx_seq_one_letter_code
_entity_poly.pdbx_strand_id
1 'polypeptide(L)'
;MIMTIDWNWFFAAFAQCGAALIGIIAAFIISKLLNESEKAENLDQQLARLVVNYKDIKLRIANRSFDWFNRKTIQRSSNIKGAIKNGDFDNLNITETLDMLYALEPRLYKSNLNLATLTKRITDIQTSAFGELLPVNIQNGLNEEMELIDALKIEALTHIDHFKLLKNELHNTKIKLKPINYSIIVLSIGFVFTVIYPLHFMPLSLNESPKIVWSMSVFFQHLSSLKGILLVFLTAVIEGIFIYFLILTYKLKQKYLNASERILDDHTKLEGYSSYFG
;
A
#
# COMPACT_ATOMS: atom_id res chain seq x y z
N MET A 1 -6.05 -52.13 -45.21
CA MET A 1 -7.05 -51.06 -45.02
C MET A 1 -6.34 -49.92 -44.30
N ILE A 2 -5.87 -48.92 -45.06
CA ILE A 2 -5.19 -47.76 -44.46
C ILE A 2 -6.29 -46.87 -43.88
N MET A 3 -6.30 -46.72 -42.56
CA MET A 3 -7.24 -45.82 -41.87
C MET A 3 -6.85 -44.39 -42.27
N THR A 4 -7.56 -43.82 -43.24
CA THR A 4 -7.39 -42.40 -43.60
C THR A 4 -7.91 -41.57 -42.43
N ILE A 5 -7.02 -40.83 -41.76
CA ILE A 5 -7.41 -39.91 -40.70
C ILE A 5 -8.40 -38.89 -41.29
N ASP A 6 -9.57 -38.78 -40.66
CA ASP A 6 -10.51 -37.71 -40.96
C ASP A 6 -9.99 -36.41 -40.30
N TRP A 7 -9.27 -35.62 -41.10
CA TRP A 7 -8.73 -34.34 -40.66
C TRP A 7 -9.81 -33.34 -40.26
N ASN A 8 -11.01 -33.40 -40.83
CA ASN A 8 -12.11 -32.53 -40.41
C ASN A 8 -12.57 -32.88 -39.00
N TRP A 9 -12.71 -34.17 -38.69
CA TRP A 9 -13.03 -34.62 -37.33
C TRP A 9 -11.92 -34.23 -36.34
N PHE A 10 -10.65 -34.42 -36.72
CA PHE A 10 -9.51 -34.05 -35.87
C PHE A 10 -9.49 -32.54 -35.56
N PHE A 11 -9.58 -31.68 -36.57
CA PHE A 11 -9.55 -30.22 -36.36
C PHE A 11 -10.77 -29.72 -35.60
N ALA A 12 -11.96 -30.29 -35.83
CA ALA A 12 -13.16 -29.96 -35.08
C ALA A 12 -13.01 -30.34 -33.59
N ALA A 13 -12.59 -31.57 -33.31
CA ALA A 13 -12.41 -32.05 -31.93
C ALA A 13 -11.31 -31.27 -31.21
N PHE A 14 -10.20 -30.96 -31.89
CA PHE A 14 -9.11 -30.16 -31.33
C PHE A 14 -9.55 -28.72 -31.03
N ALA A 15 -10.27 -28.07 -31.96
CA ALA A 15 -10.82 -26.72 -31.75
C ALA A 15 -11.82 -26.66 -30.61
N GLN A 16 -12.71 -27.66 -30.51
CA GLN A 16 -13.69 -27.75 -29.42
C GLN A 16 -13.01 -27.94 -28.06
N CYS A 17 -12.01 -28.82 -27.98
CA CYS A 17 -11.23 -29.04 -26.77
C CYS A 17 -10.45 -27.77 -26.36
N GLY A 18 -9.79 -27.11 -27.31
CA GLY A 18 -9.09 -25.85 -27.10
C GLY A 18 -10.03 -24.75 -26.58
N ALA A 19 -11.19 -24.58 -27.22
CA ALA A 19 -12.20 -23.60 -26.80
C ALA A 19 -12.72 -23.88 -25.38
N ALA A 20 -12.99 -25.14 -25.04
CA ALA A 20 -13.45 -25.52 -23.71
C ALA A 20 -12.39 -25.25 -22.63
N LEU A 21 -11.14 -25.62 -22.89
CA LEU A 21 -10.03 -25.38 -21.96
C LEU A 21 -9.81 -23.88 -21.72
N ILE A 22 -9.78 -23.10 -22.81
CA ILE A 22 -9.64 -21.63 -22.73
C ILE A 22 -10.81 -21.02 -21.99
N GLY A 23 -12.04 -21.47 -22.24
CA GLY A 23 -13.23 -20.98 -21.55
C GLY A 23 -13.15 -21.17 -20.03
N ILE A 24 -12.75 -22.36 -19.57
CA ILE A 24 -12.61 -22.67 -18.13
C ILE A 24 -11.52 -21.78 -17.49
N ILE A 25 -10.34 -21.71 -18.11
CA ILE A 25 -9.21 -20.96 -17.54
C ILE A 25 -9.52 -19.45 -17.58
N ALA A 26 -10.13 -18.95 -18.66
CA ALA A 26 -10.55 -17.56 -18.78
C ALA A 26 -11.56 -17.18 -17.70
N ALA A 27 -12.58 -18.00 -17.46
CA ALA A 27 -13.58 -17.75 -16.41
C ALA A 27 -12.92 -17.62 -15.02
N PHE A 28 -11.99 -18.51 -14.69
CA PHE A 28 -11.24 -18.45 -13.42
C PHE A 28 -10.40 -17.18 -13.30
N ILE A 29 -9.67 -16.82 -14.35
CA ILE A 29 -8.80 -15.62 -14.34
C ILE A 29 -9.63 -14.34 -14.24
N ILE A 30 -10.73 -14.25 -14.99
CA ILE A 30 -11.65 -13.12 -14.97
C ILE A 30 -12.25 -12.96 -13.58
N SER A 31 -12.77 -14.04 -12.98
CA SER A 31 -13.31 -14.02 -11.62
C SER A 31 -12.27 -13.53 -10.61
N LYS A 32 -11.03 -14.04 -10.70
CA LYS A 32 -9.93 -13.59 -9.85
C LYS A 32 -9.62 -12.10 -10.05
N LEU A 33 -9.60 -11.62 -11.28
CA LEU A 33 -9.34 -10.21 -11.61
C LEU A 33 -10.44 -9.28 -11.08
N LEU A 34 -11.71 -9.68 -11.16
CA LEU A 34 -12.83 -8.92 -10.60
C LEU A 34 -12.74 -8.83 -9.06
N ASN A 35 -12.39 -9.93 -8.40
CA ASN A 35 -12.17 -9.93 -6.95
C ASN A 35 -11.03 -8.99 -6.54
N GLU A 36 -9.92 -8.97 -7.29
CA GLU A 36 -8.82 -8.03 -7.04
C GLU A 36 -9.26 -6.57 -7.29
N SER A 37 -10.16 -6.33 -8.26
CA SER A 37 -10.71 -5.00 -8.51
C SER A 37 -11.54 -4.48 -7.33
N GLU A 38 -12.41 -5.31 -6.77
CA GLU A 38 -13.19 -4.98 -5.56
C GLU A 38 -12.25 -4.73 -4.37
N LYS A 39 -11.25 -5.60 -4.20
CA LYS A 39 -10.22 -5.42 -3.18
C LYS A 39 -9.48 -4.09 -3.33
N ALA A 40 -9.16 -3.68 -4.55
CA ALA A 40 -8.52 -2.39 -4.81
C ALA A 40 -9.37 -1.19 -4.35
N GLU A 41 -10.69 -1.27 -4.51
CA GLU A 41 -11.61 -0.24 -4.03
C GLU A 41 -11.64 -0.18 -2.50
N ASN A 42 -11.71 -1.35 -1.84
CA ASN A 42 -11.70 -1.42 -0.39
C ASN A 42 -10.39 -0.85 0.19
N LEU A 43 -9.24 -1.22 -0.37
CA LEU A 43 -7.93 -0.71 0.07
C LEU A 43 -7.81 0.80 -0.12
N ASP A 44 -8.36 1.37 -1.20
CA ASP A 44 -8.35 2.82 -1.41
C ASP A 44 -9.24 3.56 -0.39
N GLN A 45 -10.41 3.00 -0.06
CA GLN A 45 -11.28 3.53 1.00
C GLN A 45 -10.60 3.44 2.38
N GLN A 46 -9.94 2.32 2.69
CA GLN A 46 -9.16 2.17 3.93
C GLN A 46 -8.04 3.20 4.00
N LEU A 47 -7.31 3.42 2.90
CA LEU A 47 -6.27 4.45 2.83
C LEU A 47 -6.84 5.84 3.10
N ALA A 48 -7.96 6.18 2.47
CA ALA A 48 -8.61 7.47 2.67
C ALA A 48 -9.00 7.69 4.15
N ARG A 49 -9.54 6.65 4.81
CA ARG A 49 -9.86 6.67 6.24
C ARG A 49 -8.62 6.86 7.12
N LEU A 50 -7.54 6.10 6.86
CA LEU A 50 -6.30 6.26 7.60
C LEU A 50 -5.72 7.67 7.43
N VAL A 51 -5.76 8.25 6.23
CA VAL A 51 -5.27 9.63 6.02
C VAL A 51 -6.11 10.65 6.79
N VAL A 52 -7.43 10.47 6.90
CA VAL A 52 -8.29 11.34 7.72
C VAL A 52 -7.94 11.18 9.21
N ASN A 53 -7.82 9.95 9.69
CA ASN A 53 -7.47 9.66 11.08
C ASN A 53 -6.07 10.17 11.44
N TYR A 54 -5.11 10.08 10.52
CA TYR A 54 -3.78 10.68 10.68
C TYR A 54 -3.89 12.18 11.00
N LYS A 55 -4.71 12.92 10.25
CA LYS A 55 -4.92 14.36 10.47
C LYS A 55 -5.59 14.63 11.82
N ASP A 56 -6.58 13.82 12.20
CA ASP A 56 -7.26 13.94 13.49
C ASP A 56 -6.30 13.70 14.67
N ILE A 57 -5.56 12.59 14.66
CA ILE A 57 -4.57 12.26 15.69
C ILE A 57 -3.52 13.37 15.77
N LYS A 58 -3.01 13.84 14.63
CA LYS A 58 -2.04 14.94 14.58
C LYS A 58 -2.59 16.23 15.21
N LEU A 59 -3.84 16.58 14.94
CA LEU A 59 -4.50 17.74 15.54
C LEU A 59 -4.69 17.57 17.05
N ARG A 60 -5.14 16.40 17.49
CA ARG A 60 -5.32 16.06 18.91
C ARG A 60 -4.00 16.10 19.67
N ILE A 61 -2.91 15.66 19.06
CA ILE A 61 -1.57 15.78 19.62
C ILE A 61 -1.15 17.25 19.68
N ALA A 62 -1.35 18.03 18.61
CA ALA A 62 -0.97 19.44 18.57
C ALA A 62 -1.69 20.29 19.65
N ASN A 63 -2.89 19.88 20.07
CA ASN A 63 -3.64 20.53 21.14
C ASN A 63 -3.17 20.16 22.56
N ARG A 64 -2.21 19.24 22.71
CA ARG A 64 -1.65 18.87 24.01
C ARG A 64 -0.62 19.88 24.50
N SER A 65 -0.57 20.05 25.81
CA SER A 65 0.24 21.08 26.45
C SER A 65 1.64 20.56 26.79
N PHE A 66 2.38 20.08 25.78
CA PHE A 66 3.74 19.53 25.94
C PHE A 66 4.68 20.49 26.70
N ASP A 67 4.65 21.77 26.34
CA ASP A 67 5.53 22.77 26.96
C ASP A 67 5.14 23.10 28.39
N TRP A 68 3.84 23.05 28.72
CA TRP A 68 3.38 23.18 30.09
C TRP A 68 3.84 21.98 30.93
N PHE A 69 3.65 20.77 30.41
CA PHE A 69 4.08 19.54 31.06
C PHE A 69 5.58 19.55 31.33
N ASN A 70 6.39 19.76 30.27
CA ASN A 70 7.84 19.82 30.39
C ASN A 70 8.29 20.87 31.40
N ARG A 71 7.73 22.08 31.34
CA ARG A 71 8.09 23.15 32.29
C ARG A 71 7.76 22.77 33.72
N LYS A 72 6.59 22.20 33.98
CA LYS A 72 6.18 21.80 35.32
C LYS A 72 6.99 20.62 35.84
N THR A 73 7.36 19.67 34.98
CA THR A 73 8.27 18.56 35.30
C THR A 73 9.68 19.07 35.61
N ILE A 74 10.25 19.94 34.75
CA ILE A 74 11.54 20.60 34.98
C ILE A 74 11.52 21.43 36.24
N GLN A 75 10.41 22.08 36.59
CA GLN A 75 10.23 22.87 37.83
C GLN A 75 10.01 22.02 39.09
N ARG A 76 9.70 20.74 38.96
CA ARG A 76 9.41 19.85 40.09
C ARG A 76 10.54 18.88 40.39
N SER A 77 11.23 18.39 39.37
CA SER A 77 12.22 17.32 39.51
C SER A 77 13.24 17.63 40.61
N SER A 78 13.33 16.73 41.58
CA SER A 78 14.33 16.74 42.64
C SER A 78 15.72 16.42 42.10
N ASN A 79 15.79 15.56 41.08
CA ASN A 79 17.03 15.17 40.42
C ASN A 79 17.65 16.37 39.70
N ILE A 80 16.84 17.09 38.91
CA ILE A 80 17.28 18.35 38.26
C ILE A 80 17.68 19.37 39.32
N LYS A 81 16.90 19.53 40.40
CA LYS A 81 17.25 20.47 41.49
C LYS A 81 18.57 20.10 42.18
N GLY A 82 18.84 18.82 42.39
CA GLY A 82 20.10 18.31 42.93
C GLY A 82 21.27 18.60 42.00
N ALA A 83 21.11 18.28 40.71
CA ALA A 83 22.13 18.53 39.69
C ALA A 83 22.46 20.02 39.53
N ILE A 84 21.45 20.90 39.59
CA ILE A 84 21.67 22.37 39.60
C ILE A 84 22.47 22.79 40.83
N LYS A 85 22.16 22.25 42.02
CA LYS A 85 22.88 22.61 43.25
C LYS A 85 24.33 22.11 43.26
N ASN A 86 24.60 21.00 42.60
CA ASN A 86 25.93 20.42 42.50
C ASN A 86 26.79 21.11 41.43
N GLY A 87 26.21 22.01 40.62
CA GLY A 87 26.91 22.65 39.51
C GLY A 87 27.09 21.72 38.29
N ASP A 88 26.31 20.64 38.20
CA ASP A 88 26.51 19.62 37.16
C ASP A 88 26.20 20.13 35.74
N PHE A 89 25.46 21.25 35.63
CA PHE A 89 25.17 21.93 34.37
C PHE A 89 26.19 23.03 34.03
N ASP A 90 27.17 23.30 34.90
CA ASP A 90 28.13 24.37 34.71
C ASP A 90 29.13 23.99 33.61
N ASN A 91 29.39 24.91 32.68
CA ASN A 91 30.30 24.74 31.54
C ASN A 91 29.92 23.67 30.49
N LEU A 92 28.70 23.12 30.53
CA LEU A 92 28.20 22.25 29.47
C LEU A 92 27.80 23.05 28.22
N ASN A 93 27.99 22.46 27.04
CA ASN A 93 27.41 23.00 25.83
C ASN A 93 25.90 22.69 25.75
N ILE A 94 25.20 23.30 24.78
CA ILE A 94 23.73 23.19 24.63
C ILE A 94 23.29 21.73 24.46
N THR A 95 24.02 20.94 23.69
CA THR A 95 23.67 19.54 23.39
C THR A 95 23.91 18.65 24.61
N GLU A 96 25.06 18.79 25.28
CA GLU A 96 25.38 18.09 26.52
C GLU A 96 24.39 18.41 27.63
N THR A 97 23.96 19.68 27.72
CA THR A 97 22.94 20.12 28.68
C THR A 97 21.60 19.43 28.45
N LEU A 98 21.17 19.30 27.19
CA LEU A 98 19.94 18.59 26.83
C LEU A 98 20.05 17.09 27.09
N ASP A 99 21.16 16.47 26.70
CA ASP A 99 21.38 15.04 26.90
C ASP A 99 21.36 14.69 28.40
N MET A 100 22.02 15.51 29.22
CA MET A 100 21.97 15.36 30.67
C MET A 100 20.57 15.58 31.24
N LEU A 101 19.83 16.58 30.74
CA LEU A 101 18.46 16.84 31.16
C LEU A 101 17.54 15.64 30.88
N TYR A 102 17.64 15.04 29.69
CA TYR A 102 16.85 13.86 29.32
C TYR A 102 17.29 12.60 30.05
N ALA A 103 18.58 12.47 30.40
CA ALA A 103 19.07 11.38 31.23
C ALA A 103 18.52 11.46 32.67
N LEU A 104 18.42 12.67 33.23
CA LEU A 104 17.89 12.90 34.58
C LEU A 104 16.36 12.75 34.65
N GLU A 105 15.65 13.13 33.59
CA GLU A 105 14.19 13.03 33.48
C GLU A 105 13.76 12.44 32.13
N PRO A 106 13.73 11.09 32.01
CA PRO A 106 13.35 10.39 30.77
C PRO A 106 11.91 10.65 30.31
N ARG A 107 11.08 11.24 31.17
CA ARG A 107 9.67 11.56 30.90
C ARG A 107 9.49 12.86 30.12
N LEU A 108 10.55 13.66 29.94
CA LEU A 108 10.46 14.92 29.20
C LEU A 108 10.33 14.66 27.70
N TYR A 109 9.42 15.41 27.07
CA TYR A 109 9.28 15.40 25.61
C TYR A 109 10.29 16.35 24.95
N LYS A 110 10.62 16.14 23.68
CA LYS A 110 11.54 17.04 22.96
C LYS A 110 10.90 18.39 22.72
N SER A 111 11.46 19.46 23.27
CA SER A 111 10.98 20.83 23.06
C SER A 111 12.11 21.83 23.10
N ASN A 112 12.06 22.81 22.20
CA ASN A 112 13.01 23.92 22.13
C ASN A 112 12.94 24.82 23.38
N LEU A 113 11.83 24.76 24.13
CA LEU A 113 11.63 25.55 25.35
C LEU A 113 12.22 24.91 26.61
N ASN A 114 12.68 23.65 26.54
CA ASN A 114 13.24 22.94 27.69
C ASN A 114 14.49 23.63 28.23
N LEU A 115 15.40 24.04 27.36
CA LEU A 115 16.62 24.77 27.72
C LEU A 115 16.30 26.11 28.40
N ALA A 116 15.46 26.93 27.77
CA ALA A 116 15.07 28.22 28.34
C ALA A 116 14.41 28.06 29.71
N THR A 117 13.63 26.99 29.90
CA THR A 117 12.99 26.68 31.18
C THR A 117 14.00 26.22 32.23
N LEU A 118 14.98 25.39 31.84
CA LEU A 118 16.06 24.96 32.72
C LEU A 118 16.92 26.16 33.15
N THR A 119 17.35 27.02 32.21
CA THR A 119 18.14 28.22 32.50
C THR A 119 17.42 29.14 33.48
N LYS A 120 16.12 29.38 33.26
CA LYS A 120 15.30 30.15 34.20
C LYS A 120 15.30 29.53 35.60
N ARG A 121 15.15 28.20 35.69
CA ARG A 121 15.16 27.49 36.98
C ARG A 121 16.52 27.55 37.67
N ILE A 122 17.62 27.49 36.93
CA ILE A 122 18.98 27.67 37.47
C ILE A 122 19.09 29.05 38.12
N THR A 123 18.69 30.10 37.41
CA THR A 123 18.66 31.47 37.93
C THR A 123 17.79 31.58 39.19
N ASP A 124 16.56 31.07 39.14
CA ASP A 124 15.61 31.14 40.27
C ASP A 124 16.19 30.48 41.55
N ILE A 125 16.84 29.31 41.41
CA ILE A 125 17.48 28.58 42.53
C ILE A 125 18.69 29.33 43.08
N GLN A 126 19.51 29.92 42.22
CA GLN A 126 20.68 30.72 42.63
C GLN A 126 20.26 32.01 43.35
N THR A 127 19.11 32.59 43.01
CA THR A 127 18.58 33.83 43.62
C THR A 127 17.71 33.63 44.87
N SER A 128 17.62 32.40 45.39
CA SER A 128 16.97 32.06 46.68
C SER A 128 15.54 32.59 46.89
N ALA A 129 14.67 32.45 45.87
CA ALA A 129 13.23 32.64 46.05
C ALA A 129 12.48 31.30 45.97
N PHE A 130 11.84 30.93 47.10
CA PHE A 130 10.92 29.82 47.33
C PHE A 130 11.47 28.38 47.42
N GLY A 131 11.43 27.86 48.65
CA GLY A 131 11.02 26.49 48.89
C GLY A 131 9.50 26.47 49.06
N GLU A 132 8.80 25.72 48.22
CA GLU A 132 7.42 25.32 48.51
C GLU A 132 7.10 24.03 47.77
N LEU A 133 6.62 23.05 48.53
CA LEU A 133 5.95 21.87 47.99
C LEU A 133 4.65 22.34 47.32
N LEU A 134 4.53 22.09 46.01
CA LEU A 134 3.35 22.46 45.25
C LEU A 134 2.10 21.71 45.75
N PRO A 135 0.90 22.31 45.69
CA PRO A 135 -0.35 21.69 46.09
C PRO A 135 -0.68 20.45 45.24
N VAL A 136 -1.24 19.41 45.87
CA VAL A 136 -1.57 18.08 45.29
C VAL A 136 -2.33 18.16 43.96
N ASN A 137 -3.19 19.18 43.79
CA ASN A 137 -3.97 19.42 42.56
C ASN A 137 -3.09 19.50 41.28
N ILE A 138 -1.89 20.11 41.38
CA ILE A 138 -0.98 20.24 40.24
C ILE A 138 -0.34 18.90 39.88
N GLN A 139 -0.15 18.00 40.85
CA GLN A 139 0.41 16.67 40.58
C GLN A 139 -0.58 15.77 39.84
N ASN A 140 -1.85 15.83 40.22
CA ASN A 140 -2.89 15.08 39.53
C ASN A 140 -3.01 15.57 38.08
N GLY A 141 -3.04 16.88 37.85
CA GLY A 141 -3.06 17.43 36.48
C GLY A 141 -1.84 17.08 35.62
N LEU A 142 -0.65 16.92 36.21
CA LEU A 142 0.55 16.46 35.50
C LEU A 142 0.43 15.00 35.05
N ASN A 143 -0.03 14.13 35.95
CA ASN A 143 -0.23 12.72 35.64
C ASN A 143 -1.33 12.55 34.59
N GLU A 144 -2.44 13.27 34.73
CA GLU A 144 -3.54 13.27 33.76
C GLU A 144 -3.07 13.71 32.36
N GLU A 145 -2.33 14.81 32.26
CA GLU A 145 -1.83 15.28 30.95
C GLU A 145 -0.83 14.27 30.34
N MET A 146 0.02 13.65 31.16
CA MET A 146 0.93 12.59 30.71
C MET A 146 0.16 11.38 30.16
N GLU A 147 -0.85 10.91 30.89
CA GLU A 147 -1.70 9.80 30.44
C GLU A 147 -2.40 10.12 29.11
N LEU A 148 -2.87 11.36 28.93
CA LEU A 148 -3.51 11.81 27.69
C LEU A 148 -2.52 11.87 26.52
N ILE A 149 -1.28 12.31 26.75
CA ILE A 149 -0.22 12.33 25.73
C ILE A 149 0.22 10.90 25.37
N ASP A 150 0.43 10.04 26.37
CA ASP A 150 0.85 8.66 26.16
C ASP A 150 -0.23 7.83 25.46
N ALA A 151 -1.50 8.05 25.79
CA ALA A 151 -2.62 7.44 25.07
C ALA A 151 -2.60 7.83 23.58
N LEU A 152 -2.39 9.11 23.27
CA LEU A 152 -2.26 9.58 21.89
C LEU A 152 -1.02 9.03 21.18
N LYS A 153 0.09 8.85 21.90
CA LYS A 153 1.31 8.23 21.36
C LYS A 153 1.06 6.77 20.99
N ILE A 154 0.41 6.00 21.85
CA ILE A 154 0.03 4.59 21.59
C ILE A 154 -0.93 4.51 20.40
N GLU A 155 -1.91 5.42 20.34
CA GLU A 155 -2.85 5.52 19.23
C GLU A 155 -2.11 5.80 17.90
N ALA A 156 -1.17 6.75 17.89
CA ALA A 156 -0.33 7.04 16.72
C ALA A 156 0.53 5.84 16.29
N LEU A 157 1.12 5.11 17.24
CA LEU A 157 1.91 3.90 16.95
C LEU A 157 1.06 2.80 16.32
N THR A 158 -0.13 2.56 16.86
CA THR A 158 -1.09 1.58 16.30
C THR A 158 -1.50 2.01 14.89
N HIS A 159 -1.72 3.30 14.67
CA HIS A 159 -2.08 3.86 13.38
C HIS A 159 -0.92 3.75 12.35
N ILE A 160 0.32 3.94 12.78
CA ILE A 160 1.52 3.69 11.97
C ILE A 160 1.59 2.23 11.52
N ASP A 161 1.29 1.29 12.41
CA ASP A 161 1.31 -0.13 12.06
C ASP A 161 0.21 -0.47 11.04
N HIS A 162 -0.97 0.13 11.14
CA HIS A 162 -1.99 0.00 10.09
C HIS A 162 -1.53 0.54 8.73
N PHE A 163 -0.83 1.68 8.68
CA PHE A 163 -0.24 2.17 7.44
C PHE A 163 0.82 1.22 6.86
N LYS A 164 1.67 0.62 7.71
CA LYS A 164 2.68 -0.35 7.27
C LYS A 164 2.03 -1.62 6.72
N LEU A 165 1.00 -2.14 7.39
CA LEU A 165 0.24 -3.30 6.92
C LEU A 165 -0.41 -3.01 5.56
N LEU A 166 -1.07 -1.85 5.43
CA LEU A 166 -1.68 -1.44 4.17
C LEU A 166 -0.66 -1.30 3.03
N LYS A 167 0.50 -0.68 3.31
CA LYS A 167 1.62 -0.56 2.35
C LYS A 167 2.09 -1.93 1.86
N ASN A 168 2.25 -2.89 2.77
CA ASN A 168 2.62 -4.27 2.45
C ASN A 168 1.53 -4.96 1.62
N GLU A 169 0.26 -4.75 1.96
CA GLU A 169 -0.86 -5.34 1.23
C GLU A 169 -0.98 -4.79 -0.20
N LEU A 170 -0.82 -3.48 -0.40
CA LEU A 170 -0.78 -2.84 -1.71
C LEU A 170 0.37 -3.42 -2.57
N HIS A 171 1.56 -3.56 -1.98
CA HIS A 171 2.72 -4.15 -2.65
C HIS A 171 2.48 -5.59 -3.09
N ASN A 172 2.01 -6.44 -2.16
CA ASN A 172 1.75 -7.85 -2.42
C ASN A 172 0.67 -8.04 -3.48
N THR A 173 -0.38 -7.22 -3.45
CA THR A 173 -1.49 -7.31 -4.41
C THR A 173 -1.06 -6.88 -5.81
N LYS A 174 -0.24 -5.83 -5.93
CA LYS A 174 0.37 -5.42 -7.21
C LYS A 174 1.21 -6.55 -7.85
N ILE A 175 1.95 -7.32 -7.06
CA ILE A 175 2.75 -8.45 -7.56
C ILE A 175 1.82 -9.55 -8.14
N LYS A 176 0.69 -9.83 -7.48
CA LYS A 176 -0.27 -10.86 -7.90
C LYS A 176 -0.94 -10.56 -9.26
N LEU A 177 -1.00 -9.30 -9.69
CA LEU A 177 -1.54 -8.92 -11.00
C LEU A 177 -0.67 -9.39 -12.18
N LYS A 178 0.65 -9.57 -11.99
CA LYS A 178 1.55 -9.97 -13.08
C LYS A 178 1.18 -11.34 -13.68
N PRO A 179 1.03 -12.42 -12.88
CA PRO A 179 0.56 -13.70 -13.40
C PRO A 179 -0.79 -13.60 -14.12
N ILE A 180 -1.75 -12.84 -13.58
CA ILE A 180 -3.07 -12.64 -14.19
C ILE A 180 -2.92 -12.05 -15.60
N ASN A 181 -2.12 -10.98 -15.74
CA ASN A 181 -1.85 -10.33 -17.02
C ASN A 181 -1.25 -11.31 -18.04
N TYR A 182 -0.23 -12.08 -17.63
CA TYR A 182 0.40 -13.05 -18.52
C TYR A 182 -0.55 -14.16 -18.93
N SER A 183 -1.37 -14.65 -18.01
CA SER A 183 -2.34 -15.70 -18.34
C SER A 183 -3.37 -15.22 -19.36
N ILE A 184 -3.84 -13.96 -19.31
CA ILE A 184 -4.74 -13.40 -20.33
C ILE A 184 -4.05 -13.36 -21.70
N ILE A 185 -2.78 -12.94 -21.76
CA ILE A 185 -2.00 -12.94 -23.02
C ILE A 185 -1.87 -14.36 -23.57
N VAL A 186 -1.54 -15.33 -22.72
CA VAL A 186 -1.41 -16.75 -23.11
C VAL A 186 -2.75 -17.30 -23.61
N LEU A 187 -3.87 -16.93 -23.00
CA LEU A 187 -5.19 -17.34 -23.47
C LEU A 187 -5.58 -16.72 -24.81
N SER A 188 -5.28 -15.44 -25.03
CA SER A 188 -5.47 -14.76 -26.31
C SER A 188 -4.69 -15.45 -27.43
N ILE A 189 -3.38 -15.64 -27.23
CA ILE A 189 -2.53 -16.37 -28.19
C ILE A 189 -3.03 -17.81 -28.37
N GLY A 190 -3.31 -18.50 -27.26
CA GLY A 190 -3.80 -19.87 -27.26
C GLY A 190 -5.10 -20.02 -28.04
N PHE A 191 -6.01 -19.04 -27.97
CA PHE A 191 -7.28 -19.06 -28.69
C PHE A 191 -7.06 -19.03 -30.21
N VAL A 192 -6.16 -18.18 -30.68
CA VAL A 192 -5.79 -18.12 -32.10
C VAL A 192 -5.23 -19.46 -32.58
N PHE A 193 -4.30 -20.05 -31.84
CA PHE A 193 -3.62 -21.29 -32.26
C PHE A 193 -4.45 -22.56 -32.07
N THR A 194 -5.29 -22.64 -31.05
CA THR A 194 -6.02 -23.87 -30.71
C THR A 194 -7.44 -23.88 -31.25
N VAL A 195 -8.03 -22.73 -31.56
CA VAL A 195 -9.42 -22.63 -32.06
C VAL A 195 -9.44 -22.10 -33.48
N ILE A 196 -8.92 -20.88 -33.70
CA ILE A 196 -9.05 -20.20 -34.99
C ILE A 196 -8.24 -20.89 -36.09
N TYR A 197 -7.00 -21.25 -35.81
CA TYR A 197 -6.11 -21.88 -36.77
C TYR A 197 -6.61 -23.26 -37.24
N PRO A 198 -7.04 -24.19 -36.37
CA PRO A 198 -7.67 -25.45 -36.80
C PRO A 198 -8.96 -25.25 -37.61
N LEU A 199 -9.84 -24.34 -37.18
CA LEU A 199 -11.09 -24.05 -37.90
C LEU A 199 -10.82 -23.42 -39.28
N HIS A 200 -9.67 -22.76 -39.46
CA HIS A 200 -9.27 -22.22 -40.76
C HIS A 200 -9.11 -23.31 -41.84
N PHE A 201 -8.67 -24.52 -41.47
CA PHE A 201 -8.49 -25.62 -42.44
C PHE A 201 -9.79 -26.31 -42.88
N MET A 202 -10.89 -26.16 -42.15
CA MET A 202 -12.12 -26.91 -42.43
C MET A 202 -13.11 -26.20 -43.39
N PRO A 203 -13.83 -26.89 -44.28
CA PRO A 203 -13.75 -28.31 -44.55
C PRO A 203 -12.61 -28.62 -45.54
N LEU A 204 -11.88 -29.69 -45.27
CA LEU A 204 -10.96 -30.31 -46.22
C LEU A 204 -11.71 -31.33 -47.08
N SER A 205 -11.32 -31.43 -48.34
CA SER A 205 -11.81 -32.46 -49.27
C SER A 205 -11.41 -33.86 -48.77
N LEU A 206 -12.25 -34.86 -49.03
CA LEU A 206 -11.95 -36.25 -48.68
C LEU A 206 -10.62 -36.68 -49.35
N ASN A 207 -9.71 -37.26 -48.55
CA ASN A 207 -8.36 -37.69 -48.93
C ASN A 207 -7.32 -36.58 -49.24
N GLU A 208 -7.61 -35.30 -48.96
CA GLU A 208 -6.57 -34.27 -49.01
C GLU A 208 -5.85 -34.15 -47.67
N SER A 209 -4.51 -34.16 -47.72
CA SER A 209 -3.70 -33.80 -46.55
C SER A 209 -3.71 -32.28 -46.36
N PRO A 210 -3.75 -31.78 -45.10
CA PRO A 210 -3.68 -30.37 -44.84
C PRO A 210 -2.35 -29.81 -45.38
N LYS A 211 -2.44 -28.92 -46.36
CA LYS A 211 -1.30 -28.15 -46.84
C LYS A 211 -1.17 -26.91 -45.97
N ILE A 212 0.01 -26.69 -45.40
CA ILE A 212 0.31 -25.44 -44.71
C ILE A 212 0.44 -24.36 -45.79
N VAL A 213 -0.61 -23.56 -46.01
CA VAL A 213 -0.61 -22.51 -47.03
C VAL A 213 -0.19 -21.19 -46.39
N TRP A 214 1.09 -20.83 -46.51
CA TRP A 214 1.62 -19.51 -46.12
C TRP A 214 1.56 -18.49 -47.28
N SER A 215 0.50 -18.51 -48.10
CA SER A 215 0.34 -17.51 -49.16
C SER A 215 -0.65 -16.42 -48.74
N MET A 216 -0.19 -15.17 -48.67
CA MET A 216 -1.02 -14.04 -48.24
C MET A 216 -2.23 -13.79 -49.16
N SER A 217 -2.14 -14.12 -50.45
CA SER A 217 -3.25 -14.00 -51.39
C SER A 217 -4.41 -14.94 -51.07
N VAL A 218 -4.11 -16.21 -50.78
CA VAL A 218 -5.10 -17.22 -50.39
C VAL A 218 -5.70 -16.92 -49.02
N PHE A 219 -4.92 -16.35 -48.10
CA PHE A 219 -5.41 -15.87 -46.81
C PHE A 219 -6.51 -14.80 -46.98
N PHE A 220 -6.28 -13.75 -47.78
CA PHE A 220 -7.28 -12.71 -48.02
C PHE A 220 -8.50 -13.21 -48.80
N GLN A 221 -8.33 -14.14 -49.73
CA GLN A 221 -9.45 -14.78 -50.44
C GLN A 221 -10.33 -15.58 -49.47
N HIS A 222 -9.74 -16.35 -48.57
CA HIS A 222 -10.50 -17.07 -47.53
C HIS A 222 -11.14 -16.12 -46.50
N LEU A 223 -10.51 -14.99 -46.19
CA LEU A 223 -11.05 -13.94 -45.32
C LEU A 223 -12.37 -13.36 -45.86
N SER A 224 -12.46 -13.18 -47.19
CA SER A 224 -13.64 -12.63 -47.87
C SER A 224 -14.82 -13.60 -48.03
N SER A 225 -14.66 -14.87 -47.64
CA SER A 225 -15.74 -15.86 -47.62
C SER A 225 -16.65 -15.69 -46.41
N LEU A 226 -17.92 -16.16 -46.48
CA LEU A 226 -18.84 -16.14 -45.32
C LEU A 226 -18.23 -16.79 -44.08
N LYS A 227 -17.52 -17.91 -44.26
CA LYS A 227 -16.78 -18.60 -43.19
C LYS A 227 -15.71 -17.69 -42.59
N GLY A 228 -14.90 -17.06 -43.45
CA GLY A 228 -13.85 -16.12 -43.02
C GLY A 228 -14.41 -14.96 -42.21
N ILE A 229 -15.50 -14.36 -42.68
CA ILE A 229 -16.20 -13.27 -41.99
C ILE A 229 -16.68 -13.71 -40.60
N LEU A 230 -17.34 -14.88 -40.50
CA LEU A 230 -17.79 -15.41 -39.21
C LEU A 230 -16.63 -15.70 -38.24
N LEU A 231 -15.53 -16.24 -38.76
CA LEU A 231 -14.34 -16.55 -37.97
C LEU A 231 -13.67 -15.25 -37.47
N VAL A 232 -13.53 -14.24 -38.33
CA VAL A 232 -13.02 -12.91 -37.97
C VAL A 232 -13.91 -12.25 -36.92
N PHE A 233 -15.23 -12.32 -37.09
CA PHE A 233 -16.16 -11.77 -36.11
C PHE A 233 -16.01 -12.46 -34.75
N LEU A 234 -15.94 -13.79 -34.73
CA LEU A 234 -15.71 -14.57 -33.51
C LEU A 234 -14.38 -14.18 -32.85
N THR A 235 -13.30 -14.10 -33.63
CA THR A 235 -11.99 -13.66 -33.13
C THR A 235 -12.06 -12.25 -32.57
N ALA A 236 -12.67 -11.30 -33.28
CA ALA A 236 -12.77 -9.92 -32.83
C ALA A 236 -13.54 -9.79 -31.51
N VAL A 237 -14.63 -10.55 -31.33
CA VAL A 237 -15.39 -10.57 -30.07
C VAL A 237 -14.55 -11.12 -28.93
N ILE A 238 -13.91 -12.28 -29.11
CA ILE A 238 -13.15 -12.94 -28.04
C ILE A 238 -11.88 -12.15 -27.70
N GLU A 239 -11.14 -11.69 -28.70
CA GLU A 239 -9.97 -10.84 -28.49
C GLU A 239 -10.34 -9.49 -27.87
N GLY A 240 -11.48 -8.91 -28.25
CA GLY A 240 -12.02 -7.72 -27.61
C GLY A 240 -12.22 -7.90 -26.10
N ILE A 241 -12.71 -9.07 -25.68
CA ILE A 241 -12.85 -9.42 -24.27
C ILE A 241 -11.48 -9.53 -23.58
N PHE A 242 -10.51 -10.23 -24.18
CA PHE A 242 -9.17 -10.33 -23.60
C PHE A 242 -8.48 -8.97 -23.50
N ILE A 243 -8.56 -8.13 -24.54
CA ILE A 243 -8.04 -6.77 -24.54
C ILE A 243 -8.67 -5.93 -23.43
N TYR A 244 -10.00 -6.00 -23.27
CA TYR A 244 -10.69 -5.31 -22.19
C TYR A 244 -10.11 -5.69 -20.81
N PHE A 245 -9.91 -6.98 -20.54
CA PHE A 245 -9.34 -7.43 -19.27
C PHE A 245 -7.86 -7.09 -19.10
N LEU A 246 -7.08 -7.02 -20.18
CA LEU A 246 -5.71 -6.48 -20.14
C LEU A 246 -5.72 -5.01 -19.75
N ILE A 247 -6.61 -4.20 -20.34
CA ILE A 247 -6.78 -2.79 -19.97
C ILE A 247 -7.18 -2.67 -18.50
N LEU A 248 -8.12 -3.49 -18.03
CA LEU A 248 -8.54 -3.51 -16.62
C LEU A 248 -7.35 -3.83 -15.69
N THR A 249 -6.55 -4.84 -16.03
CA THR A 249 -5.37 -5.23 -15.25
C THR A 249 -4.35 -4.09 -15.19
N TYR A 250 -4.13 -3.38 -16.30
CA TYR A 250 -3.29 -2.18 -16.34
C TYR A 250 -3.82 -1.06 -15.44
N LYS A 251 -5.13 -0.75 -15.53
CA LYS A 251 -5.77 0.26 -14.68
C LYS A 251 -5.64 -0.08 -13.18
N LEU A 252 -5.83 -1.35 -12.80
CA LEU A 252 -5.66 -1.78 -11.41
C LEU A 252 -4.21 -1.63 -10.93
N LYS A 253 -3.23 -1.98 -11.77
CA LYS A 253 -1.81 -1.78 -11.44
C LYS A 253 -1.50 -0.31 -11.17
N GLN A 254 -2.05 0.61 -11.97
CA GLN A 254 -1.89 2.05 -11.75
C GLN A 254 -2.59 2.52 -10.49
N LYS A 255 -3.80 2.02 -10.20
CA LYS A 255 -4.51 2.32 -8.95
C LYS A 255 -3.67 1.96 -7.72
N TYR A 256 -3.04 0.78 -7.70
CA TYR A 256 -2.16 0.38 -6.60
C TYR A 256 -0.89 1.22 -6.49
N LEU A 257 -0.32 1.66 -7.62
CA LEU A 257 0.82 2.58 -7.64
C LEU A 257 0.44 3.93 -6.99
N ASN A 258 -0.64 4.53 -7.47
CA ASN A 258 -1.14 5.80 -6.96
C ASN A 258 -1.49 5.73 -5.46
N ALA A 259 -2.12 4.62 -5.02
CA ALA A 259 -2.41 4.40 -3.61
C ALA A 259 -1.13 4.28 -2.77
N SER A 260 -0.11 3.59 -3.27
CA SER A 260 1.18 3.48 -2.58
C SER A 260 1.91 4.82 -2.48
N GLU A 261 1.82 5.69 -3.49
CA GLU A 261 2.43 7.02 -3.49
C GLU A 261 1.75 7.99 -2.51
N ARG A 262 0.45 7.80 -2.26
CA ARG A 262 -0.29 8.56 -1.25
C ARG A 262 0.12 8.23 0.20
N ILE A 263 0.81 7.10 0.43
CA ILE A 263 1.38 6.76 1.73
C ILE A 263 2.75 7.45 1.85
N LEU A 264 2.72 8.66 2.42
CA LEU A 264 3.92 9.43 2.73
C LEU A 264 4.75 8.79 3.85
N ASP A 265 6.04 9.07 3.88
CA ASP A 265 6.96 8.61 4.91
C ASP A 265 6.50 9.03 6.32
N ASP A 266 5.97 10.25 6.45
CA ASP A 266 5.44 10.81 7.70
C ASP A 266 4.28 10.00 8.28
N HIS A 267 3.50 9.30 7.45
CA HIS A 267 2.42 8.44 7.93
C HIS A 267 2.94 7.21 8.68
N THR A 268 4.20 6.83 8.43
CA THR A 268 4.84 5.61 8.95
C THR A 268 5.87 5.86 10.06
N LYS A 269 6.05 7.13 10.44
CA LYS A 269 7.04 7.60 11.42
C LYS A 269 6.36 8.39 12.52
N LEU A 270 6.82 8.25 13.76
CA LEU A 270 6.19 8.92 14.90
C LEU A 270 6.40 10.44 14.86
N GLU A 271 7.55 10.85 14.34
CA GLU A 271 7.95 12.24 14.09
C GLU A 271 6.97 12.94 13.13
N GLY A 272 6.34 12.19 12.22
CA GLY A 272 5.32 12.71 11.32
C GLY A 272 4.04 13.16 12.03
N TYR A 273 3.75 12.59 13.21
CA TYR A 273 2.61 12.96 14.04
C TYR A 273 2.94 14.12 14.99
N SER A 274 4.17 14.17 15.50
CA SER A 274 4.63 15.24 16.39
C SER A 274 6.14 15.28 16.49
N SER A 275 6.73 16.48 16.41
CA SER A 275 8.16 16.71 16.65
C SER A 275 8.57 16.42 18.10
N TYR A 276 7.62 16.44 19.04
CA TYR A 276 7.88 16.18 20.46
C TYR A 276 8.19 14.71 20.77
N PHE A 277 7.86 13.79 19.84
CA PHE A 277 8.04 12.35 20.00
C PHE A 277 9.30 11.77 19.34
N GLY A 278 10.00 12.58 18.54
CA GLY A 278 11.22 12.19 17.83
C GLY A 278 12.48 12.22 18.65
#